data_AF-A0A2V9VS63-F1
#
_entry.id   AF-A0A2V9VS63-F1
#
_cell.length_a   1.000
_cell.length_b   1.000
_cell.length_c   1.000
_cell.angle_alpha   90.00
_cell.angle_beta   90.00
_cell.angle_gamma   90.00
#
_symmetry.space_group_name_H-M   'P 1'
#
loop_
_entity.id
_entity.type
_entity.pdbx_description
1 polymer ?
#
loop_
_entity_poly.entity_id
_entity_poly.type
_entity_poly.pdbx_seq_one_letter_code
_entity_poly.pdbx_strand_id
1 'polypeptide(L)'
;MLDSKAYLARINYTGPTTPTAETLRALHLAHLYAVPFENLDIALKRPITCDQQRFLHKIVELHRGGFCYELNGAFAALLRELGFPTTLLSARVAREDGSASPEFDHMTLRVDLDEPWLADVGFGDSFLE
;
A
#
# COMPACT_ATOMS: atom_id res chain seq x y z
N MET A 1 14.14 5.33 -10.18
CA MET A 1 13.87 6.20 -9.01
C MET A 1 12.37 6.43 -8.98
N LEU A 2 11.72 6.41 -7.83
CA LEU A 2 10.28 6.66 -7.76
C LEU A 2 10.00 8.12 -8.17
N ASP A 3 9.05 8.35 -9.07
CA ASP A 3 8.49 9.69 -9.28
C ASP A 3 7.27 9.86 -8.36
N SER A 4 7.50 10.53 -7.21
CA SER A 4 6.42 10.81 -6.25
C SER A 4 5.29 11.61 -6.87
N LYS A 5 5.57 12.50 -7.84
CA LYS A 5 4.52 13.30 -8.50
C LYS A 5 3.60 12.42 -9.33
N ALA A 6 4.15 11.46 -10.07
CA ALA A 6 3.36 10.51 -10.85
C ALA A 6 2.47 9.66 -9.95
N TYR A 7 2.98 9.20 -8.79
CA TYR A 7 2.18 8.46 -7.83
C TYR A 7 1.08 9.33 -7.22
N LEU A 8 1.40 10.54 -6.75
CA LEU A 8 0.41 11.46 -6.18
C LEU A 8 -0.69 11.79 -7.21
N ALA A 9 -0.34 11.96 -8.48
CA ALA A 9 -1.31 12.11 -9.57
C ALA A 9 -2.17 10.85 -9.75
N ARG A 10 -1.57 9.65 -9.70
CA ARG A 10 -2.31 8.38 -9.79
C ARG A 10 -3.38 8.23 -8.71
N ILE A 11 -3.13 8.77 -7.51
CA ILE A 11 -4.07 8.73 -6.39
C ILE A 11 -4.91 10.01 -6.24
N ASN A 12 -4.86 10.93 -7.22
CA ASN A 12 -5.57 12.21 -7.21
C ASN A 12 -5.29 13.06 -5.95
N TYR A 13 -4.07 13.01 -5.41
CA TYR A 13 -3.68 13.75 -4.22
C TYR A 13 -2.95 15.04 -4.56
N THR A 14 -3.51 16.18 -4.13
CA THR A 14 -2.94 17.54 -4.31
C THR A 14 -2.67 18.25 -2.98
N GLY A 15 -2.72 17.52 -1.87
CA GLY A 15 -2.52 18.07 -0.53
C GLY A 15 -1.04 18.23 -0.14
N PRO A 16 -0.77 18.62 1.11
CA PRO A 16 0.59 18.71 1.66
C PRO A 16 1.31 17.37 1.64
N THR A 17 2.64 17.36 1.53
CA THR A 17 3.44 16.13 1.59
C THR A 17 4.34 16.06 2.83
N THR A 18 4.10 16.94 3.80
CA THR A 18 4.86 16.98 5.06
C THR A 18 4.59 15.71 5.88
N PRO A 19 5.60 15.04 6.47
CA PRO A 19 5.41 13.82 7.26
C PRO A 19 4.64 14.04 8.58
N THR A 20 3.32 14.18 8.50
CA THR A 20 2.42 14.31 9.66
C THR A 20 1.33 13.24 9.63
N ALA A 21 0.65 13.03 10.76
CA ALA A 21 -0.43 12.05 10.86
C ALA A 21 -1.61 12.41 9.93
N GLU A 22 -1.93 13.70 9.80
CA GLU A 22 -2.96 14.19 8.89
C GLU A 22 -2.61 13.90 7.44
N THR A 23 -1.35 14.09 7.06
CA THR A 23 -0.87 13.80 5.70
C THR A 23 -0.88 12.30 5.43
N LEU A 24 -0.45 11.47 6.39
CA LEU A 24 -0.50 10.01 6.29
C LEU A 24 -1.93 9.53 6.05
N ARG A 25 -2.89 10.00 6.86
CA ARG A 25 -4.32 9.67 6.70
C ARG A 25 -4.87 10.10 5.34
N ALA A 26 -4.54 11.32 4.91
CA ALA A 26 -5.02 11.83 3.63
C ALA A 26 -4.46 11.06 2.43
N LEU A 27 -3.18 10.66 2.48
CA LEU A 27 -2.55 9.81 1.46
C LEU A 27 -3.14 8.39 1.45
N HIS A 28 -3.38 7.82 2.63
CA HIS A 28 -3.96 6.48 2.80
C HIS A 28 -5.38 6.43 2.19
N LEU A 29 -6.25 7.39 2.55
CA LEU A 29 -7.58 7.52 1.97
C LEU A 29 -7.53 7.73 0.45
N ALA A 30 -6.67 8.63 -0.04
CA ALA A 30 -6.51 8.88 -1.47
C ALA A 30 -6.10 7.61 -2.24
N HIS A 31 -5.21 6.80 -1.67
CA HIS A 31 -4.83 5.52 -2.26
C HIS A 31 -6.02 4.56 -2.32
N LEU A 32 -6.74 4.36 -1.21
CA LEU A 32 -7.89 3.46 -1.15
C LEU A 32 -9.00 3.82 -2.15
N TYR A 33 -9.24 5.12 -2.35
CA TYR A 33 -10.26 5.57 -3.32
C TYR A 33 -9.82 5.42 -4.78
N ALA A 34 -8.53 5.40 -5.07
CA ALA A 34 -8.01 5.46 -6.43
C ALA A 34 -7.45 4.12 -6.94
N VAL A 35 -6.91 3.28 -6.06
CA VAL A 35 -6.18 2.06 -6.42
C VAL A 35 -6.94 0.84 -5.91
N PRO A 36 -7.50 0.00 -6.79
CA PRO A 36 -8.28 -1.15 -6.35
C PRO A 36 -7.37 -2.26 -5.82
N PHE A 37 -7.86 -3.01 -4.84
CA PHE A 37 -7.37 -4.35 -4.58
C PHE A 37 -7.80 -5.29 -5.70
N GLU A 38 -6.87 -6.04 -6.29
CA GLU A 38 -7.16 -6.99 -7.36
C GLU A 38 -6.12 -8.12 -7.46
N ASN A 39 -6.56 -9.28 -7.94
CA ASN A 39 -5.72 -10.48 -8.14
C ASN A 39 -5.79 -11.02 -9.58
N LEU A 40 -6.11 -10.18 -10.56
CA LEU A 40 -6.35 -10.56 -11.96
C LEU A 40 -5.11 -11.18 -12.62
N ASP A 41 -3.90 -10.80 -12.20
CA ASP A 41 -2.67 -11.41 -12.72
C ASP A 41 -2.57 -12.91 -12.37
N ILE A 42 -3.16 -13.36 -11.26
CA ILE A 42 -3.25 -14.79 -10.91
C ILE A 42 -4.12 -15.51 -11.95
N ALA A 43 -5.32 -14.98 -12.22
CA ALA A 43 -6.24 -15.55 -13.19
C ALA A 43 -5.63 -15.59 -14.60
N LEU A 44 -4.83 -14.57 -14.95
CA LEU A 44 -4.12 -14.46 -16.22
C LEU A 44 -2.80 -15.23 -16.26
N LYS A 45 -2.45 -15.99 -15.20
CA LYS A 45 -1.19 -16.75 -15.07
C LYS A 45 0.05 -15.89 -15.31
N ARG A 46 -0.02 -14.61 -14.94
CA ARG A 46 1.11 -13.70 -15.01
C ARG A 46 1.95 -13.85 -13.74
N PRO A 47 3.28 -13.88 -13.85
CA PRO A 47 4.15 -13.96 -12.68
C PRO A 47 3.94 -12.77 -11.75
N ILE A 48 3.70 -13.07 -10.47
CA ILE A 48 3.74 -12.10 -9.38
C ILE A 48 5.15 -12.15 -8.80
N THR A 49 5.84 -11.01 -8.79
CA THR A 49 7.23 -10.91 -8.31
C THR A 49 7.31 -9.82 -7.28
N CYS A 50 7.99 -10.05 -6.16
CA CYS A 50 8.27 -9.02 -5.16
C CYS A 50 9.35 -8.05 -5.64
N ASP A 51 8.97 -7.16 -6.55
CA ASP A 51 9.85 -6.17 -7.17
C ASP A 51 9.17 -4.79 -7.13
N GLN A 52 9.78 -3.88 -6.37
CA GLN A 52 9.26 -2.52 -6.18
C GLN A 52 9.07 -1.77 -7.50
N GLN A 53 9.99 -1.89 -8.46
CA GLN A 53 9.88 -1.19 -9.75
C GLN A 53 8.68 -1.71 -10.54
N ARG A 54 8.46 -3.02 -10.51
CA ARG A 54 7.33 -3.64 -11.21
C ARG A 54 5.99 -3.25 -10.59
N PHE A 55 5.92 -3.17 -9.26
CA PHE A 55 4.73 -2.70 -8.55
C PHE A 55 4.38 -1.26 -8.93
N LEU A 56 5.38 -0.39 -8.91
CA LEU A 56 5.21 1.02 -9.28
C LEU A 56 4.77 1.19 -10.73
N HIS A 57 5.42 0.50 -11.67
CA HIS A 57 5.01 0.52 -13.07
C HIS A 57 3.56 0.05 -13.25
N LYS A 58 3.18 -1.07 -12.60
CA LYS A 58 1.82 -1.62 -12.67
C LYS A 58 0.77 -0.65 -12.10
N ILE A 59 1.01 -0.10 -10.92
CA ILE A 59 0.03 0.71 -10.19
C ILE A 59 -0.03 2.13 -10.75
N VAL A 60 1.12 2.76 -10.97
CA VAL A 60 1.24 4.18 -11.35
C VAL A 60 1.10 4.36 -12.86
N GLU A 61 1.86 3.63 -13.67
CA GLU A 61 1.90 3.85 -15.13
C GLU A 61 0.77 3.11 -15.85
N LEU A 62 0.49 1.86 -15.47
CA LEU A 62 -0.58 1.05 -16.09
C LEU A 62 -1.95 1.23 -15.44
N HIS A 63 -2.05 2.10 -14.42
CA HIS A 63 -3.29 2.39 -13.68
C HIS A 63 -4.01 1.14 -13.17
N ARG A 64 -3.27 0.09 -12.82
CA ARG A 64 -3.84 -1.14 -12.25
C ARG A 64 -3.88 -1.08 -10.72
N GLY A 65 -4.43 -2.14 -10.14
CA GLY A 65 -4.41 -2.42 -8.72
C GLY A 65 -3.31 -3.42 -8.35
N GLY A 66 -3.53 -4.13 -7.25
CA GLY A 66 -2.74 -5.29 -6.87
C GLY A 66 -3.26 -5.94 -5.58
N PHE A 67 -2.54 -6.93 -5.11
CA PHE A 67 -2.75 -7.53 -3.77
C PHE A 67 -1.84 -6.88 -2.72
N CYS A 68 -1.90 -7.35 -1.46
CA CYS A 68 -1.30 -6.68 -0.30
C CYS A 68 0.19 -6.29 -0.48
N TYR A 69 1.03 -7.19 -1.02
CA TYR A 69 2.45 -6.92 -1.25
C TYR A 69 2.71 -5.83 -2.30
N GLU A 70 1.90 -5.78 -3.36
CA GLU A 70 2.03 -4.78 -4.40
C GLU A 70 1.58 -3.41 -3.89
N LEU A 71 0.41 -3.36 -3.25
CA LEU A 71 -0.22 -2.12 -2.80
C LEU A 71 0.56 -1.50 -1.64
N ASN A 72 0.78 -2.24 -0.55
CA ASN A 72 1.53 -1.74 0.59
C ASN A 72 3.02 -1.55 0.24
N GLY A 73 3.57 -2.30 -0.71
CA GLY A 73 4.94 -2.13 -1.18
C GLY A 73 5.12 -0.82 -1.95
N ALA A 74 4.19 -0.53 -2.86
CA ALA A 74 4.16 0.73 -3.60
C ALA A 74 3.89 1.92 -2.67
N PHE A 75 2.97 1.77 -1.70
CA PHE A 75 2.67 2.83 -0.74
C PHE A 75 3.84 3.10 0.20
N ALA A 76 4.54 2.07 0.68
CA ALA A 76 5.78 2.25 1.45
C ALA A 76 6.87 2.99 0.66
N ALA A 77 6.97 2.74 -0.64
CA ALA A 77 7.90 3.46 -1.50
C ALA A 77 7.56 4.96 -1.58
N LEU A 78 6.26 5.30 -1.74
CA LEU A 78 5.79 6.68 -1.69
C LEU A 78 6.10 7.32 -0.33
N LEU A 79 5.70 6.69 0.77
CA LEU A 79 5.89 7.23 2.11
C LEU A 79 7.37 7.52 2.41
N ARG A 80 8.28 6.60 2.06
CA ARG A 80 9.73 6.79 2.23
C ARG A 80 10.27 7.94 1.39
N GLU A 81 9.82 8.08 0.15
CA GLU A 81 10.20 9.18 -0.73
C GLU A 81 9.74 10.54 -0.19
N LEU A 82 8.57 10.57 0.48
CA LEU A 82 8.06 11.78 1.15
C LEU A 82 8.71 12.03 2.53
N GLY A 83 9.58 11.13 3.01
CA GLY A 83 10.31 11.28 4.27
C GLY A 83 9.65 10.65 5.50
N PHE A 84 8.61 9.83 5.34
CA PHE A 84 8.00 9.09 6.45
C PHE A 84 8.89 7.90 6.88
N PRO A 85 9.22 7.76 8.18
CA PRO A 85 9.90 6.58 8.70
C PRO A 85 8.97 5.36 8.62
N THR A 86 9.22 4.46 7.64
CA THR A 86 8.27 3.38 7.29
C THR A 86 8.91 2.00 7.34
N THR A 87 8.34 1.11 8.14
CA THR A 87 8.75 -0.30 8.32
C THR A 87 7.70 -1.24 7.73
N LEU A 88 8.13 -2.27 7.00
CA LEU A 88 7.24 -3.33 6.51
C LEU A 88 6.99 -4.34 7.63
N LEU A 89 5.74 -4.73 7.83
CA LEU A 89 5.34 -5.74 8.80
C LEU A 89 4.68 -6.93 8.10
N SER A 90 5.01 -8.13 8.56
CA SER A 90 4.27 -9.36 8.23
C SER A 90 3.09 -9.50 9.18
N ALA A 91 1.93 -9.85 8.64
CA ALA A 91 0.70 -10.06 9.38
C ALA A 91 0.01 -11.36 8.92
N ARG A 92 -0.88 -11.84 9.77
CA ARG A 92 -1.75 -12.99 9.49
C ARG A 92 -3.20 -12.51 9.53
N VAL A 93 -4.03 -13.03 8.63
CA VAL A 93 -5.44 -12.67 8.54
C VAL A 93 -6.22 -13.54 9.52
N ALA A 94 -6.91 -12.89 10.47
CA ALA A 94 -7.79 -13.57 11.42
C ALA A 94 -9.01 -14.16 10.71
N ARG A 95 -9.44 -15.34 11.15
CA ARG A 95 -10.63 -16.04 10.63
C ARG A 95 -11.68 -16.13 11.73
N GLU A 96 -12.94 -16.29 11.33
CA GLU A 96 -14.09 -16.39 12.24
C GLU A 96 -13.96 -17.56 13.24
N ASP A 97 -13.25 -18.62 12.87
CA ASP A 97 -12.98 -19.79 13.72
C ASP A 97 -11.88 -19.56 14.77
N GLY A 98 -11.35 -18.33 14.89
CA GLY A 98 -10.27 -17.97 15.79
C GLY A 98 -8.88 -18.42 15.33
N SER A 99 -8.78 -19.09 14.17
CA SER A 99 -7.51 -19.36 13.54
C SER A 99 -7.00 -18.15 12.75
N ALA A 100 -5.75 -18.20 12.32
CA ALA A 100 -5.17 -17.18 11.45
C ALA A 100 -4.54 -17.83 10.21
N SER A 101 -4.50 -17.09 9.11
CA SER A 101 -3.87 -17.54 7.87
C SER A 101 -2.38 -17.87 8.05
N PRO A 102 -1.70 -18.51 7.08
CA PRO A 102 -0.27 -18.83 7.19
C PRO A 102 0.61 -17.59 7.44
N GLU A 103 1.86 -17.82 7.85
CA GLU A 103 2.84 -16.74 7.93
C GLU A 103 3.05 -16.09 6.56
N PHE A 104 3.29 -14.76 6.55
CA PHE A 104 3.50 -13.97 5.34
C PHE A 104 2.30 -13.92 4.38
N ASP A 105 1.09 -14.22 4.86
CA ASP A 105 -0.13 -14.11 4.06
C ASP A 105 -0.55 -12.65 3.82
N HIS A 106 -0.21 -11.75 4.76
CA HIS A 106 -0.48 -10.32 4.63
C HIS A 106 0.74 -9.45 4.95
N MET A 107 0.86 -8.32 4.26
CA MET A 107 1.87 -7.30 4.52
C MET A 107 1.18 -5.99 4.86
N THR A 108 1.62 -5.32 5.91
CA THR A 108 1.13 -3.99 6.35
C THR A 108 2.33 -3.11 6.69
N LEU A 109 2.10 -1.84 7.04
CA LEU A 109 3.14 -0.86 7.31
C LEU A 109 3.04 -0.33 8.73
N ARG A 110 4.19 -0.13 9.37
CA ARG A 110 4.32 0.75 10.54
C ARG A 110 4.98 2.05 10.11
N VAL A 111 4.38 3.17 10.49
CA VAL A 111 4.90 4.52 10.25
C VAL A 111 5.18 5.18 11.60
N ASP A 112 6.45 5.51 11.86
CA ASP A 112 6.88 6.10 13.13
C ASP A 112 6.84 7.63 13.05
N LEU A 113 5.79 8.22 13.65
CA LEU A 113 5.64 9.67 13.86
C LEU A 113 5.79 9.96 15.37
N ASP A 114 5.00 10.89 15.94
CA ASP A 114 4.93 11.11 17.39
C ASP A 114 4.51 9.83 18.13
N GLU A 115 3.66 9.02 17.49
CA GLU A 115 3.32 7.66 17.89
C GLU A 115 3.39 6.70 16.67
N PRO A 116 3.54 5.39 16.88
CA PRO A 116 3.57 4.44 15.78
C PRO A 116 2.15 4.23 15.20
N TRP A 117 2.01 4.46 13.90
CA TRP A 117 0.79 4.22 13.15
C TRP A 117 0.87 2.91 12.37
N LEU A 118 -0.22 2.15 12.36
CA LEU A 118 -0.41 1.04 11.43
C LEU A 118 -1.09 1.60 10.18
N ALA A 119 -0.50 1.38 9.00
CA ALA A 119 -1.07 1.81 7.72
C ALA A 119 -1.16 0.61 6.77
N ASP A 120 -2.34 0.43 6.18
CA ASP A 120 -2.61 -0.70 5.30
C ASP A 120 -3.59 -0.29 4.19
N VAL A 121 -3.09 -0.21 2.96
CA VAL A 121 -3.88 0.08 1.76
C VAL A 121 -4.11 -1.18 0.92
N GLY A 122 -3.73 -2.35 1.45
CA GLY A 122 -3.64 -3.61 0.70
C GLY A 122 -4.52 -4.73 1.23
N PHE A 123 -5.36 -4.48 2.23
CA PHE A 123 -6.31 -5.47 2.75
C PHE A 123 -7.57 -5.52 1.88
N GLY A 124 -7.95 -6.72 1.40
CA GLY A 124 -8.99 -6.90 0.38
C GLY A 124 -10.37 -6.36 0.76
N ASP A 125 -10.79 -6.55 2.01
CA ASP A 125 -12.07 -6.00 2.50
C ASP A 125 -12.03 -4.48 2.70
N SER A 126 -10.83 -3.90 2.68
CA SER A 126 -10.52 -2.49 2.94
C SER A 126 -11.04 -1.98 4.29
N PHE A 127 -10.42 -0.94 4.80
CA PHE A 127 -10.95 -0.17 5.93
C PHE A 127 -10.54 1.28 5.73
N LEU A 128 -11.40 2.21 6.12
CA LEU A 128 -11.13 3.63 5.92
C LEU A 128 -10.31 4.22 7.07
N GLU A 129 -10.65 3.86 8.30
CA GLU A 129 -10.06 4.36 9.56
C GLU A 129 -10.16 3.29 10.64
#